data_AF-A0A9L0SSC4-F1
#
_entry.id   AF-A0A9L0SSC4-F1
#
_cell.length_a   1.000
_cell.length_b   1.000
_cell.length_c   1.000
_cell.angle_alpha   90.00
_cell.angle_beta   90.00
_cell.angle_gamma   90.00
#
_symmetry.space_group_name_H-M   'P 1'
#
loop_
_entity.id
_entity.type
_entity.pdbx_description
1 polymer ?
#
loop_
_entity_poly.entity_id
_entity_poly.type
_entity_poly.pdbx_seq_one_letter_code
_entity_poly.pdbx_strand_id
1 'polypeptide(L)'
;MALRYPMAVGLNKGHKVTKNMSKRRHNCHRGRLTKHTKFVCNVIQEVCAASPRIRAEKKKERKKSYVHAWMDTWTDRKTPGSFFGSS
;
A
#
# COMPACT_ATOMS: atom_id res chain seq x y z
N MET A 1 6.20 -41.10 -15.15
CA MET A 1 6.67 -39.86 -14.49
C MET A 1 7.68 -39.18 -15.40
N ALA A 2 7.49 -37.92 -15.78
CA ALA A 2 8.40 -37.24 -16.71
C ALA A 2 9.61 -36.66 -15.95
N LEU A 3 10.82 -36.91 -16.46
CA LEU A 3 12.05 -36.28 -15.98
C LEU A 3 11.96 -34.77 -16.18
N ARG A 4 11.82 -34.01 -15.09
CA ARG A 4 11.77 -32.53 -15.12
C ARG A 4 13.16 -31.97 -14.92
N TYR A 5 13.83 -31.66 -16.03
CA TYR A 5 15.09 -30.91 -16.01
C TYR A 5 14.85 -29.47 -15.52
N PRO A 6 15.80 -28.86 -14.79
CA PRO A 6 15.73 -27.47 -14.35
C PRO A 6 15.87 -26.54 -15.57
N MET A 7 14.79 -26.39 -16.33
CA MET A 7 14.72 -25.48 -17.45
C MET A 7 14.24 -24.10 -16.96
N ALA A 8 14.86 -23.02 -17.43
CA ALA A 8 14.48 -21.64 -17.10
C ALA A 8 13.24 -21.18 -17.90
N VAL A 9 12.17 -21.98 -17.87
CA VAL A 9 10.91 -21.78 -18.60
C VAL A 9 9.73 -22.07 -17.67
N GLY A 10 8.61 -21.38 -17.84
CA GLY A 10 7.40 -21.52 -17.00
C GLY A 10 7.42 -20.74 -15.67
N LEU A 11 6.65 -21.17 -14.67
CA LEU A 11 6.52 -20.48 -13.38
C LEU A 11 7.73 -20.67 -12.45
N ASN A 12 8.50 -21.74 -12.66
CA ASN A 12 9.70 -22.07 -11.89
C ASN A 12 10.97 -21.70 -12.67
N LYS A 13 10.96 -20.50 -13.27
CA LYS A 13 12.10 -19.94 -13.98
C LYS A 13 13.23 -19.59 -13.03
N GLY A 14 14.45 -19.69 -13.53
CA GLY A 14 15.68 -19.34 -12.81
C GLY A 14 16.40 -20.56 -12.25
N HIS A 15 17.65 -20.33 -11.86
CA HIS A 15 18.47 -21.36 -11.23
C HIS A 15 17.90 -21.68 -9.85
N LYS A 16 17.79 -22.98 -9.53
CA LYS A 16 17.31 -23.42 -8.22
C LYS A 16 18.38 -23.12 -7.17
N VAL A 17 18.31 -21.93 -6.59
CA VAL A 17 19.19 -21.48 -5.51
C VAL A 17 18.44 -21.49 -4.19
N THR A 18 19.09 -21.97 -3.14
CA THR A 18 18.60 -21.84 -1.77
C THR A 18 18.55 -20.36 -1.40
N LYS A 19 17.35 -19.82 -1.13
CA LYS A 19 17.21 -18.41 -0.78
C LYS A 19 17.84 -18.13 0.58
N ASN A 20 18.78 -17.20 0.63
CA ASN A 20 19.32 -16.69 1.89
C ASN A 20 18.28 -15.76 2.55
N MET A 21 17.80 -16.10 3.74
CA MET A 21 16.88 -15.27 4.52
C MET A 21 17.67 -14.21 5.29
N SER A 22 18.10 -13.16 4.59
CA SER A 22 18.79 -12.03 5.21
C SER A 22 17.86 -11.27 6.16
N LYS A 23 18.41 -10.71 7.25
CA LYS A 23 17.69 -9.81 8.14
C LYS A 23 17.06 -8.66 7.35
N ARG A 24 15.86 -8.23 7.75
CA ARG A 24 15.20 -7.08 7.12
C ARG A 24 16.07 -5.83 7.24
N ARG A 25 16.16 -5.07 6.15
CA ARG A 25 16.92 -3.82 6.12
C ARG A 25 16.23 -2.75 6.96
N HIS A 26 17.01 -1.82 7.49
CA HIS A 26 16.49 -0.70 8.28
C HIS A 26 15.40 0.09 7.53
N ASN A 27 15.57 0.29 6.23
CA ASN A 27 14.61 0.99 5.37
C ASN A 27 13.21 0.35 5.36
N CYS A 28 13.09 -0.96 5.63
CA CYS A 28 11.81 -1.65 5.72
C CYS A 28 11.01 -1.33 6.99
N HIS A 29 11.61 -0.62 7.97
CA HIS A 29 10.92 -0.17 9.18
C HIS A 29 10.22 1.19 9.00
N ARG A 30 10.43 1.87 7.87
CA ARG A 30 9.73 3.12 7.53
C ARG A 30 8.22 2.87 7.45
N GLY A 31 7.42 3.77 8.00
CA GLY A 31 5.95 3.67 8.02
C GLY A 31 5.35 2.85 9.17
N ARG A 32 6.17 2.21 10.02
CA ARG A 32 5.67 1.50 11.21
C ARG A 32 5.47 2.46 12.37
N LEU A 33 4.27 2.47 12.95
CA LEU A 33 3.97 3.26 14.14
C LEU A 33 4.54 2.57 15.40
N THR A 34 5.42 3.27 16.11
CA THR A 34 6.03 2.78 17.36
C THR A 34 5.19 3.15 18.58
N LYS A 35 5.42 2.50 19.74
CA LYS A 35 4.71 2.83 20.99
C LYS A 35 4.95 4.28 21.41
N HIS A 36 6.20 4.74 21.33
CA HIS A 36 6.60 6.11 21.66
C HIS A 36 5.89 7.14 20.77
N THR A 37 5.90 6.93 19.44
CA THR A 37 5.25 7.85 18.51
C THR A 37 3.74 7.91 18.69
N LYS A 38 3.09 6.78 19.03
CA LYS A 38 1.65 6.76 19.35
C LYS A 38 1.33 7.61 20.58
N PHE A 39 2.09 7.43 21.66
CA PHE A 39 1.90 8.17 22.90
C PHE A 39 2.06 9.68 22.69
N VAL A 40 3.14 10.09 22.03
CA VAL A 40 3.41 11.51 21.74
C VAL A 40 2.32 12.10 20.83
N CYS A 41 1.89 11.39 19.78
CA CYS A 41 0.80 11.85 18.92
C CYS A 41 -0.52 12.03 19.68
N ASN A 42 -0.85 11.14 20.61
CA ASN A 42 -2.07 11.23 21.41
C ASN A 42 -2.06 12.46 22.32
N VAL A 43 -0.95 12.70 23.04
CA VAL A 43 -0.80 13.89 23.90
C VAL A 43 -0.90 15.17 23.07
N ILE A 44 -0.27 15.22 21.90
CA ILE A 44 -0.36 16.37 20.99
C ILE A 44 -1.80 16.55 20.49
N GLN A 45 -2.51 15.47 20.18
CA GLN A 45 -3.88 15.56 19.69
C GLN A 45 -4.85 16.07 20.77
N GLU A 46 -4.68 15.65 22.03
CA GLU A 46 -5.47 16.17 23.16
C GLU A 46 -5.22 17.67 23.38
N VAL A 47 -3.95 18.10 23.38
CA VAL A 47 -3.58 19.51 23.56
C VAL A 47 -4.01 20.38 22.37
N CYS A 48 -3.88 19.87 21.15
CA CYS A 48 -4.12 20.63 19.91
C CYS A 48 -5.57 20.54 19.40
N ALA A 49 -6.40 19.65 19.96
CA ALA A 49 -7.85 19.59 19.69
C ALA A 49 -8.59 20.89 20.05
N ALA A 50 -7.99 21.75 20.88
CA ALA A 50 -8.48 23.09 21.18
C ALA A 50 -8.01 24.18 20.19
N SER A 51 -7.13 23.85 19.22
CA SER A 51 -6.53 24.84 18.31
C SER A 51 -7.34 25.03 17.01
N PRO A 52 -7.65 26.29 16.62
CA PRO A 52 -8.50 26.60 15.44
C PRO A 52 -7.95 26.08 14.10
N ARG A 53 -6.66 25.70 14.03
CA ARG A 53 -6.03 25.15 12.81
C ARG A 53 -6.63 23.79 12.39
N ILE A 54 -7.04 22.96 13.34
CA ILE A 54 -7.59 21.61 13.09
C ILE A 54 -9.07 21.67 12.68
N ARG A 55 -9.82 22.71 13.11
CA ARG A 55 -11.23 22.91 12.72
C ARG A 55 -11.41 23.16 11.22
N ALA A 56 -10.40 23.73 10.55
CA ALA A 56 -10.37 23.92 9.10
C ALA A 56 -10.13 22.60 8.31
N GLU A 57 -9.72 21.51 8.97
CA GLU A 57 -9.44 20.22 8.35
C GLU A 57 -10.71 19.49 7.89
N LYS A 58 -11.86 19.75 8.53
CA LYS A 58 -13.17 19.27 8.07
C LYS A 58 -13.59 19.84 6.71
N LYS A 59 -13.10 21.03 6.33
CA LYS A 59 -13.27 21.56 4.95
C LYS A 59 -12.41 20.82 3.93
N LYS A 60 -11.30 20.21 4.35
CA LYS A 60 -10.44 19.36 3.49
C LYS A 60 -11.02 17.96 3.29
N GLU A 61 -11.83 17.43 4.22
CA GLU A 61 -12.51 16.13 4.04
C GLU A 61 -13.50 16.12 2.86
N ARG A 62 -14.25 17.21 2.64
CA ARG A 62 -15.07 17.35 1.43
C ARG A 62 -14.24 17.34 0.14
N LYS A 63 -13.03 17.92 0.17
CA LYS A 63 -12.09 17.87 -0.96
C LYS A 63 -11.48 16.47 -1.13
N LYS A 64 -11.25 15.71 -0.05
CA LYS A 64 -10.79 14.32 -0.11
C LYS A 64 -11.83 13.40 -0.75
N SER A 65 -13.12 13.57 -0.44
CA SER A 65 -14.21 12.85 -1.13
C SER A 65 -14.21 13.13 -2.64
N TYR A 66 -14.03 14.39 -3.04
CA TYR A 66 -13.94 14.77 -4.45
C TYR A 66 -12.72 14.17 -5.15
N VAL A 67 -11.57 14.15 -4.48
CA VAL A 67 -10.32 13.57 -5.01
C VAL A 67 -10.38 12.04 -5.10
N HIS A 68 -10.98 11.36 -4.12
CA HIS A 68 -11.20 9.91 -4.18
C HIS A 68 -12.16 9.54 -5.31
N ALA A 69 -13.32 10.20 -5.42
CA ALA A 69 -14.25 9.97 -6.52
C ALA A 69 -13.62 10.26 -7.90
N TRP A 70 -12.76 11.27 -8.00
CA TRP A 70 -12.02 11.57 -9.22
C TRP A 70 -10.92 10.54 -9.53
N MET A 71 -10.21 10.02 -8.52
CA MET A 71 -9.23 8.97 -8.70
C MET A 71 -9.87 7.64 -9.10
N ASP A 72 -10.99 7.27 -8.47
CA ASP A 72 -11.74 6.04 -8.78
C ASP A 72 -12.25 6.06 -10.23
N THR A 73 -12.79 7.20 -10.68
CA THR A 73 -13.23 7.39 -12.08
C THR A 73 -12.07 7.48 -13.10
N TRP A 74 -10.88 7.86 -12.67
CA TRP A 74 -9.68 7.86 -13.52
C TRP A 74 -9.05 6.47 -13.65
N THR A 75 -9.10 5.65 -12.59
CA THR A 75 -8.63 4.26 -12.63
C THR A 75 -9.49 3.39 -13.54
N ASP A 76 -10.82 3.60 -13.55
CA ASP A 76 -11.77 2.88 -14.41
C ASP A 76 -11.53 3.18 -15.90
N ARG A 77 -11.11 4.41 -16.21
CA ARG A 77 -10.82 4.84 -17.59
C ARG A 77 -9.51 4.25 -18.15
N LYS A 78 -8.66 3.68 -17.29
CA LYS A 78 -7.33 3.16 -17.66
C LYS A 78 -7.28 1.63 -17.82
N THR A 79 -8.38 0.91 -17.57
CA THR A 79 -8.51 -0.53 -17.80
C THR A 79 -9.32 -0.83 -19.06
N PRO A 80 -8.73 -0.75 -20.27
CA PRO A 80 -9.33 -1.38 -21.44
C PRO A 80 -9.06 -2.90 -21.36
N GLY A 81 -10.02 -3.68 -20.87
CA GLY A 81 -9.93 -5.14 -20.97
C GLY A 81 -10.57 -5.95 -19.85
N SER A 82 -11.87 -5.80 -19.63
CA SER A 82 -12.69 -6.90 -19.10
C SER A 82 -13.77 -7.25 -20.12
N PHE A 83 -13.32 -7.64 -21.31
CA PHE A 83 -14.11 -8.37 -22.28
C PHE A 83 -13.68 -9.84 -22.19
N PHE A 84 -14.35 -10.61 -21.34
CA PHE A 84 -14.36 -12.06 -21.45
C PHE A 84 -15.76 -12.53 -21.08
N GLY A 85 -16.63 -12.57 -22.09
CA GLY A 85 -17.70 -13.56 -22.13
C GLY A 85 -17.11 -14.89 -22.62
N SER A 86 -17.64 -15.99 -22.10
CA SER A 86 -17.73 -17.37 -22.64
C SER A 86 -18.29 -18.20 -21.47
N SER A 87 -19.54 -18.68 -21.57
CA SER A 87 -19.90 -20.03 -22.03
C SER A 87 -19.44 -21.13 -21.08
#